data_AF-A0AAV6IQT4-F1
#
_entry.id   AF-A0AAV6IQT4-F1
#
_cell.length_a   1.000
_cell.length_b   1.000
_cell.length_c   1.000
_cell.angle_alpha   90.00
_cell.angle_beta   90.00
_cell.angle_gamma   90.00
#
_symmetry.space_group_name_H-M   'P 1'
#
loop_
_entity.id
_entity.type
_entity.pdbx_description
1 polymer ?
#
loop_
_entity_poly.entity_id
_entity_poly.type
_entity_poly.pdbx_seq_one_letter_code
_entity_poly.pdbx_strand_id
1 'polypeptide(L)'
;MAGVELLPREYGYVVLALVLYYFLNFWMTIQVGKARKKYKVFYPVMYAVESENKDATLFNCVQRGHQNSLELMPAFFMLMILGGIRHPLICASLGVLYIITRYFYFTGYATGNPQNRLSIGYKVFYPVMYAVESENKDATLFNCVQRGHQNSLELMPAFFMLMILGGIRHPLICASLGVLYIITRYFYFTGYATGNPQNRLSIGFQGEKNDKEEESSQGNDKSHVNFGTKTFGKKLKAKIWKALKEEA
;
A
#
# COMPACT_ATOMS: atom_id res chain seq x y z
N MET A 1 -25.00 -15.95 19.30
CA MET A 1 -24.29 -15.56 18.06
C MET A 1 -25.21 -14.71 17.19
N ALA A 2 -25.57 -13.50 17.63
CA ALA A 2 -26.62 -12.70 16.97
C ALA A 2 -26.18 -12.05 15.64
N GLY A 3 -24.88 -11.94 15.36
CA GLY A 3 -24.38 -11.29 14.15
C GLY A 3 -24.47 -12.13 12.86
N VAL A 4 -24.47 -13.47 12.98
CA VAL A 4 -24.55 -14.38 11.83
C VAL A 4 -25.99 -14.53 11.34
N GLU A 5 -26.97 -14.34 12.22
CA GLU A 5 -28.40 -14.40 11.88
C GLU A 5 -28.91 -13.16 11.12
N LEU A 6 -28.17 -12.04 11.16
CA LEU A 6 -28.53 -10.81 10.44
C LEU A 6 -28.10 -10.83 8.96
N LEU A 7 -27.17 -11.71 8.58
CA LEU A 7 -26.64 -11.77 7.22
C LEU A 7 -27.43 -12.74 6.35
N PRO A 8 -27.71 -12.38 5.09
CA PRO A 8 -28.33 -13.30 4.13
C PRO A 8 -27.53 -14.60 4.01
N ARG A 9 -28.21 -15.74 3.81
CA ARG A 9 -27.57 -17.06 3.66
C ARG A 9 -26.55 -17.08 2.51
N GLU A 10 -26.78 -16.23 1.51
CA GLU A 10 -26.02 -16.06 0.27
C GLU A 10 -24.83 -15.10 0.44
N TYR A 11 -24.69 -14.43 1.58
CA TYR A 11 -23.58 -13.49 1.83
C TYR A 11 -22.20 -14.17 1.77
N GLY A 12 -22.14 -15.49 1.97
CA GLY A 12 -20.94 -16.29 1.77
C GLY A 12 -20.32 -16.12 0.37
N TYR A 13 -21.12 -15.88 -0.67
CA TYR A 13 -20.60 -15.65 -2.03
C TYR A 13 -19.83 -14.32 -2.14
N VAL A 14 -20.23 -13.29 -1.40
CA VAL A 14 -19.52 -12.01 -1.35
C VAL A 14 -18.15 -12.20 -0.71
N VAL A 15 -18.09 -12.95 0.40
CA VAL A 15 -16.82 -13.28 1.08
C VAL A 15 -15.90 -14.09 0.16
N LEU A 16 -16.44 -15.09 -0.55
CA LEU A 16 -15.68 -15.87 -1.53
C LEU A 16 -15.10 -15.00 -2.64
N ALA A 17 -15.87 -14.03 -3.17
CA ALA A 17 -15.38 -13.08 -4.17
C ALA A 17 -14.23 -12.21 -3.63
N LEU A 18 -14.31 -11.73 -2.38
CA LEU A 18 -13.24 -10.97 -1.74
C LEU A 18 -11.96 -11.80 -1.56
N VAL A 19 -12.10 -13.05 -1.10
CA VAL A 19 -10.98 -13.99 -0.96
C VAL A 19 -10.34 -14.29 -2.32
N LEU A 20 -11.16 -14.49 -3.35
CA LEU A 20 -10.66 -14.76 -4.69
C LEU A 20 -9.92 -13.53 -5.29
N TYR A 21 -10.38 -12.31 -5.03
CA TYR A 21 -9.64 -11.10 -5.41
C TYR A 21 -8.32 -10.95 -4.64
N TYR A 22 -8.26 -11.36 -3.37
CA TYR A 22 -7.00 -11.40 -2.61
C TYR A 22 -5.96 -12.31 -3.29
N PHE A 23 -6.35 -13.54 -3.66
CA PHE A 23 -5.47 -14.46 -4.36
C PHE A 23 -5.01 -13.92 -5.72
N LEU A 24 -5.89 -13.23 -6.46
CA LEU A 24 -5.50 -12.55 -7.70
C LEU A 24 -4.41 -11.48 -7.44
N ASN A 25 -4.56 -10.66 -6.41
CA ASN A 25 -3.54 -9.66 -6.07
C ASN A 25 -2.22 -10.31 -5.65
N PHE A 26 -2.28 -11.39 -4.86
CA PHE A 26 -1.10 -12.15 -4.48
C PHE A 26 -0.35 -12.72 -5.70
N TRP A 27 -1.09 -13.24 -6.69
CA TRP A 27 -0.52 -13.67 -7.96
C TRP A 27 0.18 -12.51 -8.71
N MET A 28 -0.45 -11.34 -8.78
CA MET A 28 0.18 -10.15 -9.40
C MET A 28 1.47 -9.74 -8.67
N THR A 29 1.50 -9.80 -7.33
CA THR A 29 2.70 -9.51 -6.53
C THR A 29 3.83 -10.50 -6.86
N ILE A 30 3.53 -11.79 -7.02
CA ILE A 30 4.53 -12.80 -7.44
C ILE A 30 5.10 -12.45 -8.82
N GLN A 31 4.26 -12.03 -9.77
CA GLN A 31 4.70 -11.66 -11.12
C GLN A 31 5.60 -10.42 -11.12
N VAL A 32 5.26 -9.39 -10.33
CA VAL A 32 6.13 -8.24 -10.08
C VAL A 32 7.46 -8.69 -9.47
N GLY A 33 7.44 -9.59 -8.48
CA GLY A 33 8.66 -10.12 -7.85
C GLY A 33 9.56 -10.88 -8.83
N LYS A 34 8.99 -11.69 -9.73
CA LYS A 34 9.72 -12.36 -10.81
C LYS A 34 10.30 -11.35 -11.79
N ALA A 35 9.53 -10.36 -12.22
CA ALA A 35 9.98 -9.30 -13.11
C ALA A 35 11.12 -8.48 -12.47
N ARG A 36 10.99 -8.15 -11.19
CA ARG A 36 12.03 -7.42 -10.43
C ARG A 36 13.36 -8.15 -10.41
N LYS A 37 13.34 -9.47 -10.21
CA LYS A 37 14.55 -10.32 -10.28
C LYS A 37 15.12 -10.37 -11.70
N LYS A 38 14.25 -10.48 -12.71
CA LYS A 38 14.65 -10.54 -14.13
C LYS A 38 15.33 -9.24 -14.59
N TYR A 39 14.81 -8.09 -14.19
CA TYR A 39 15.28 -6.77 -14.59
C TYR A 39 16.24 -6.10 -13.59
N LYS A 40 16.66 -6.83 -12.54
CA LYS A 40 17.63 -6.38 -11.53
C LYS A 40 17.31 -5.02 -10.89
N VAL A 41 16.03 -4.71 -10.72
CA VAL A 41 15.59 -3.47 -10.05
C VAL A 41 15.72 -3.67 -8.55
N PHE A 42 16.66 -2.99 -7.89
CA PHE A 42 16.90 -3.11 -6.44
C PHE A 42 16.03 -2.14 -5.62
N TYR A 43 15.79 -2.46 -4.35
CA TYR A 43 15.03 -1.55 -3.47
C TYR A 43 15.94 -0.36 -3.13
N PRO A 44 15.41 0.87 -3.01
CA PRO A 44 14.00 1.28 -2.91
C PRO A 44 13.31 1.60 -4.25
N VAL A 45 14.02 1.49 -5.38
CA VAL A 45 13.52 1.88 -6.71
C VAL A 45 12.30 1.03 -7.12
N MET A 46 11.24 1.71 -7.56
CA MET A 46 9.96 1.08 -7.94
C MET A 46 9.77 0.89 -9.44
N TYR A 47 10.40 1.73 -10.25
CA TYR A 47 10.30 1.73 -11.70
C TYR A 47 11.71 1.70 -12.30
N ALA A 48 11.91 0.94 -13.36
CA ALA A 48 13.19 0.85 -14.06
C ALA A 48 13.37 2.07 -14.99
N VAL A 49 14.62 2.54 -15.13
CA VAL A 49 14.96 3.63 -16.04
C VAL A 49 15.18 3.08 -17.46
N GLU A 50 14.54 3.69 -18.45
CA GLU A 50 14.67 3.28 -19.87
C GLU A 50 16.10 3.47 -20.41
N SER A 51 16.87 4.41 -19.86
CA SER A 51 18.29 4.61 -20.21
C SER A 51 19.20 3.49 -19.71
N GLU A 52 18.85 2.83 -18.61
CA GLU A 52 19.65 1.77 -18.00
C GLU A 52 19.27 0.37 -18.49
N ASN A 53 18.01 0.18 -18.91
CA ASN A 53 17.50 -1.13 -19.35
C ASN A 53 16.58 -0.99 -20.56
N LYS A 54 16.90 -1.69 -21.66
CA LYS A 54 16.06 -1.76 -22.87
C LYS A 54 14.67 -2.33 -22.63
N ASP A 55 14.50 -3.13 -21.58
CA ASP A 55 13.22 -3.74 -21.18
C ASP A 55 12.54 -3.03 -20.00
N ALA A 56 13.00 -1.83 -19.61
CA ALA A 56 12.45 -1.08 -18.48
C ALA A 56 10.95 -0.81 -18.64
N THR A 57 10.50 -0.52 -19.85
CA THR A 57 9.09 -0.27 -20.16
C THR A 57 8.22 -1.49 -19.82
N LEU A 58 8.73 -2.72 -20.00
CA LEU A 58 7.98 -3.95 -19.70
C LEU A 58 7.84 -4.17 -18.19
N PHE A 59 8.90 -3.92 -17.42
CA PHE A 59 8.84 -3.92 -15.96
C PHE A 59 7.88 -2.85 -15.43
N ASN A 60 7.99 -1.62 -15.96
CA ASN A 60 7.15 -0.49 -15.55
C ASN A 60 5.68 -0.74 -15.85
N CYS A 61 5.38 -1.41 -16.96
CA CYS A 61 4.02 -1.83 -17.30
C CYS A 61 3.49 -2.84 -16.27
N VAL A 62 4.22 -3.93 -15.99
CA VAL A 62 3.82 -4.94 -15.00
C VAL A 62 3.60 -4.31 -13.62
N GLN A 63 4.52 -3.44 -13.20
CA GLN A 63 4.44 -2.72 -11.93
C GLN A 63 3.19 -1.81 -11.88
N ARG A 64 2.96 -0.99 -12.90
CA ARG A 64 1.82 -0.06 -12.93
C ARG A 64 0.49 -0.81 -12.95
N GLY A 65 0.39 -1.90 -13.69
CA GLY A 65 -0.82 -2.73 -13.74
C GLY A 65 -1.19 -3.31 -12.36
N HIS A 66 -0.19 -3.74 -11.59
CA HIS A 66 -0.40 -4.17 -10.21
C HIS A 66 -0.81 -3.00 -9.30
N GLN A 67 -0.10 -1.88 -9.37
CA GLN A 67 -0.42 -0.68 -8.56
C GLN A 67 -1.84 -0.17 -8.80
N ASN A 68 -2.30 -0.12 -10.06
CA ASN A 68 -3.66 0.33 -10.36
C ASN A 68 -4.72 -0.56 -9.71
N SER A 69 -4.47 -1.87 -9.63
CA SER A 69 -5.37 -2.82 -8.99
C SER A 69 -5.40 -2.62 -7.47
N LEU A 70 -4.26 -2.26 -6.86
CA LEU A 70 -4.14 -1.96 -5.43
C LEU A 70 -4.75 -0.60 -5.04
N GLU A 71 -4.66 0.41 -5.90
CA GLU A 71 -5.25 1.74 -5.68
C GLU A 71 -6.79 1.67 -5.55
N LEU A 72 -7.46 0.86 -6.38
CA LEU A 72 -8.93 0.75 -6.38
C LEU A 72 -9.47 -0.32 -5.43
N MET A 73 -8.61 -1.22 -4.97
CA MET A 73 -8.99 -2.35 -4.12
C MET A 73 -9.75 -1.97 -2.83
N PRO A 74 -9.36 -0.94 -2.06
CA PRO A 74 -10.09 -0.57 -0.84
C PRO A 74 -11.52 -0.15 -1.14
N ALA A 75 -11.71 0.63 -2.21
CA ALA A 75 -13.04 1.05 -2.67
C ALA A 75 -13.87 -0.17 -3.13
N PHE A 76 -13.26 -1.07 -3.89
CA PHE A 76 -13.92 -2.32 -4.32
C PHE A 76 -14.39 -3.16 -3.11
N PHE A 77 -13.54 -3.34 -2.08
CA PHE A 77 -13.89 -4.10 -0.88
C PHE A 77 -15.04 -3.45 -0.11
N MET A 78 -14.99 -2.13 0.08
CA MET A 78 -16.05 -1.38 0.76
C MET A 78 -17.39 -1.50 0.03
N LEU A 79 -17.40 -1.34 -1.29
CA LEU A 79 -18.63 -1.45 -2.09
C LEU A 79 -19.20 -2.87 -2.09
N MET A 80 -18.34 -3.89 -2.15
CA MET A 80 -18.75 -5.30 -2.07
C MET A 80 -19.38 -5.63 -0.72
N ILE A 81 -18.76 -5.21 0.39
CA ILE A 81 -19.26 -5.47 1.75
C ILE A 81 -20.60 -4.76 1.97
N LEU A 82 -20.69 -3.46 1.64
CA LEU A 82 -21.91 -2.66 1.85
C LEU A 82 -23.05 -3.08 0.92
N GLY A 83 -22.77 -3.25 -0.38
CA GLY A 83 -23.77 -3.67 -1.37
C GLY A 83 -24.26 -5.11 -1.13
N GLY A 84 -23.36 -5.98 -0.67
CA GLY A 84 -23.65 -7.38 -0.38
C GLY A 84 -24.66 -7.58 0.75
N ILE A 85 -24.83 -6.60 1.66
CA ILE A 85 -25.80 -6.70 2.78
C ILE A 85 -27.23 -6.78 2.24
N ARG A 86 -27.54 -6.00 1.21
CA ARG A 86 -28.89 -5.93 0.61
C ARG A 86 -29.04 -6.87 -0.58
N HIS A 87 -28.00 -7.01 -1.42
CA HIS A 87 -28.05 -7.73 -2.69
C HIS A 87 -26.83 -8.66 -2.89
N PRO A 88 -26.69 -9.73 -2.09
CA PRO A 88 -25.49 -10.58 -2.06
C PRO A 88 -25.18 -11.25 -3.41
N LEU A 89 -26.18 -11.77 -4.12
CA LEU A 89 -25.98 -12.48 -5.40
C LEU A 89 -25.55 -11.55 -6.54
N ILE A 90 -26.15 -10.37 -6.64
CA ILE A 90 -25.81 -9.37 -7.66
C ILE A 90 -24.40 -8.84 -7.41
N CYS A 91 -24.09 -8.49 -6.15
CA CYS A 91 -22.75 -8.04 -5.78
C CYS A 91 -21.69 -9.12 -6.02
N ALA A 92 -21.95 -10.37 -5.65
CA ALA A 92 -21.02 -11.47 -5.92
C ALA A 92 -20.76 -11.65 -7.43
N SER A 93 -21.81 -11.61 -8.25
CA SER A 93 -21.71 -11.76 -9.71
C SER A 93 -20.89 -10.62 -10.34
N LEU A 94 -21.17 -9.37 -9.96
CA LEU A 94 -20.39 -8.21 -10.41
C LEU A 94 -18.95 -8.25 -9.89
N GLY A 95 -18.73 -8.75 -8.68
CA GLY A 95 -17.41 -8.95 -8.10
C GLY A 95 -16.56 -9.94 -8.90
N VAL A 96 -17.13 -11.09 -9.26
CA VAL A 96 -16.47 -12.10 -10.11
C VAL A 96 -16.17 -11.53 -11.50
N LEU A 97 -17.12 -10.82 -12.10
CA LEU A 97 -16.91 -10.15 -13.40
C LEU A 97 -15.75 -9.14 -13.32
N TYR A 98 -15.69 -8.35 -12.25
CA TYR A 98 -14.60 -7.41 -12.01
C TYR A 98 -13.25 -8.12 -11.85
N ILE A 99 -13.20 -9.23 -11.11
CA ILE A 99 -11.98 -10.03 -10.96
C ILE A 99 -11.48 -10.54 -12.32
N ILE A 100 -12.37 -11.11 -13.14
CA ILE A 100 -12.03 -11.62 -14.47
C ILE A 100 -11.49 -10.47 -15.34
N THR A 101 -12.16 -9.32 -15.31
CA THR A 101 -11.73 -8.12 -16.05
C THR A 101 -10.33 -7.68 -15.61
N ARG A 102 -10.04 -7.73 -14.30
CA ARG A 102 -8.73 -7.37 -13.76
C ARG A 102 -7.63 -8.37 -14.11
N TYR A 103 -7.95 -9.66 -14.17
CA TYR A 103 -7.03 -10.67 -14.66
C TYR A 103 -6.62 -10.36 -16.10
N PHE A 104 -7.59 -10.17 -17.01
CA PHE A 104 -7.30 -9.83 -18.40
C PHE A 104 -6.56 -8.51 -18.54
N TYR A 105 -6.98 -7.48 -17.81
CA TYR A 105 -6.31 -6.18 -17.78
C TYR A 105 -4.83 -6.32 -17.42
N PHE A 106 -4.49 -7.06 -16.36
CA PHE A 106 -3.10 -7.26 -15.93
C PHE A 106 -2.30 -8.09 -16.93
N THR A 107 -2.88 -9.18 -17.47
CA THR A 107 -2.20 -9.99 -18.48
C THR A 107 -1.93 -9.20 -19.76
N GLY A 108 -2.88 -8.37 -20.21
CA GLY A 108 -2.69 -7.45 -21.32
C GLY A 108 -1.60 -6.42 -21.05
N TYR A 109 -1.55 -5.91 -19.81
CA TYR A 109 -0.50 -5.01 -19.36
C TYR A 109 0.91 -5.62 -19.37
N ALA A 110 1.01 -6.89 -18.98
CA ALA A 110 2.28 -7.61 -18.89
C ALA A 110 2.91 -7.92 -20.26
N THR A 111 2.18 -7.72 -21.36
CA THR A 111 2.71 -7.89 -22.73
C THR A 111 3.66 -6.77 -23.18
N GLY A 112 3.83 -5.71 -22.38
CA GLY A 112 4.76 -4.61 -22.67
C GLY A 112 4.27 -3.58 -23.68
N ASN A 113 3.10 -3.81 -24.31
CA ASN A 113 2.41 -2.78 -25.08
C ASN A 113 1.25 -2.20 -24.25
N PRO A 114 1.30 -0.92 -23.85
CA PRO A 114 0.22 -0.29 -23.10
C PRO A 114 -1.13 -0.27 -23.85
N GLN A 115 -1.17 -0.66 -25.12
CA GLN A 115 -2.38 -0.77 -25.95
C GLN A 115 -3.18 -2.07 -25.70
N ASN A 116 -2.57 -3.13 -25.16
CA ASN A 116 -3.23 -4.43 -24.97
C ASN A 116 -4.14 -4.51 -23.71
N ARG A 117 -4.44 -3.38 -23.07
CA ARG A 117 -5.25 -3.32 -21.84
C ARG A 117 -6.69 -3.77 -22.06
N LEU A 118 -7.19 -3.47 -23.25
CA LEU A 118 -8.49 -3.78 -23.82
C LEU A 118 -8.25 -3.76 -25.33
N SER A 119 -8.86 -4.66 -26.12
CA SER A 119 -8.93 -4.51 -27.58
C SER A 119 -9.65 -3.22 -28.04
N ILE A 120 -10.04 -2.35 -27.11
CA ILE A 120 -10.80 -1.13 -27.28
C ILE A 120 -9.92 0.00 -26.74
N GLY A 121 -9.35 0.75 -27.68
CA GLY A 121 -8.19 1.61 -27.48
C GLY A 121 -8.44 2.85 -26.64
N TYR A 122 -7.39 3.29 -25.94
CA TYR A 122 -6.98 4.69 -25.75
C TYR A 122 -5.48 4.68 -25.36
N LYS A 123 -4.66 5.49 -26.06
CA LYS A 123 -3.23 5.64 -25.75
C LYS A 123 -3.09 6.52 -24.50
N VAL A 124 -2.86 5.91 -23.34
CA VAL A 124 -2.46 6.65 -22.12
C VAL A 124 -0.94 6.57 -21.99
N PHE A 125 -0.27 7.68 -22.29
CA PHE A 125 1.13 7.93 -21.95
C PHE A 125 1.26 7.98 -20.42
N TYR A 126 2.11 7.15 -19.84
CA TYR A 126 2.39 7.23 -18.42
C TYR A 126 3.44 8.31 -18.18
N PRO A 127 3.14 9.34 -17.36
CA PRO A 127 4.20 10.19 -16.86
C PRO A 127 5.20 9.34 -16.06
N VAL A 128 6.45 9.78 -16.03
CA VAL A 128 7.51 9.18 -15.22
C VAL A 128 7.12 9.34 -13.75
N MET A 129 6.63 8.26 -13.12
CA MET A 129 6.14 8.27 -11.72
C MET A 129 7.26 7.91 -10.73
N TYR A 130 8.51 8.24 -11.07
CA TYR A 130 9.69 8.06 -10.23
C TYR A 130 10.65 9.22 -10.46
N ALA A 131 11.48 9.51 -9.48
CA ALA A 131 12.56 10.46 -9.63
C ALA A 131 13.87 9.68 -9.80
N VAL A 132 14.69 10.10 -10.77
CA VAL A 132 16.02 9.53 -11.03
C VAL A 132 17.03 10.22 -10.11
N GLU A 133 17.85 9.44 -9.43
CA GLU A 133 18.81 9.94 -8.44
C GLU A 133 19.88 10.86 -9.06
N SER A 134 20.18 10.69 -10.36
CA SER A 134 21.07 11.59 -11.11
C SER A 134 20.44 12.94 -11.49
N GLU A 135 19.11 13.05 -11.48
CA GLU A 135 18.39 14.24 -11.94
C GLU A 135 17.79 15.06 -10.81
N ASN A 136 17.44 14.44 -9.67
CA ASN A 136 16.84 15.10 -8.53
C ASN A 136 17.44 14.60 -7.21
N LYS A 137 17.89 15.55 -6.36
CA LYS A 137 18.44 15.24 -5.02
C LYS A 137 17.40 14.57 -4.09
N ASP A 138 16.12 14.88 -4.29
CA ASP A 138 15.01 14.32 -3.50
C ASP A 138 14.46 12.98 -4.05
N ALA A 139 15.11 12.42 -5.07
CA ALA A 139 14.62 11.21 -5.74
C ALA A 139 14.49 10.01 -4.80
N THR A 140 15.46 9.84 -3.92
CA THR A 140 15.51 8.74 -2.95
C THR A 140 14.41 8.90 -1.90
N LEU A 141 14.09 10.13 -1.49
CA LEU A 141 12.95 10.42 -0.61
C LEU A 141 11.62 10.07 -1.29
N PHE A 142 11.40 10.54 -2.51
CA PHE A 142 10.19 10.27 -3.28
C PHE A 142 9.95 8.76 -3.47
N ASN A 143 10.98 8.04 -3.91
CA ASN A 143 10.93 6.58 -4.13
C ASN A 143 10.65 5.83 -2.81
N CYS A 144 11.23 6.28 -1.69
CA CYS A 144 10.94 5.72 -0.37
C CYS A 144 9.47 5.92 0.04
N VAL A 145 8.94 7.13 -0.10
CA VAL A 145 7.54 7.45 0.24
C VAL A 145 6.57 6.61 -0.60
N GLN A 146 6.78 6.54 -1.91
CA GLN A 146 5.93 5.72 -2.77
C GLN A 146 6.03 4.23 -2.43
N ARG A 147 7.22 3.71 -2.07
CA ARG A 147 7.36 2.31 -1.65
C ARG A 147 6.65 2.04 -0.32
N GLY A 148 6.71 2.97 0.63
CA GLY A 148 5.99 2.88 1.90
C GLY A 148 4.47 2.84 1.70
N HIS A 149 3.94 3.67 0.81
CA HIS A 149 2.54 3.64 0.40
C HIS A 149 2.15 2.31 -0.26
N GLN A 150 2.93 1.88 -1.24
CA GLN A 150 2.72 0.64 -1.97
C GLN A 150 2.73 -0.59 -1.04
N ASN A 151 3.69 -0.67 -0.11
CA ASN A 151 3.74 -1.74 0.88
C ASN A 151 2.52 -1.75 1.82
N SER A 152 1.97 -0.58 2.11
CA SER A 152 0.76 -0.46 2.92
C SER A 152 -0.46 -0.98 2.16
N LEU A 153 -0.56 -0.67 0.86
CA LEU A 153 -1.61 -1.22 -0.01
C LEU A 153 -1.46 -2.73 -0.23
N GLU A 154 -0.24 -3.25 -0.33
CA GLU A 154 0.03 -4.70 -0.46
C GLU A 154 -0.43 -5.50 0.77
N LEU A 155 -0.34 -4.92 1.98
CA LEU A 155 -0.70 -5.63 3.23
C LEU A 155 -2.13 -5.38 3.70
N MET A 156 -2.78 -4.33 3.18
CA MET A 156 -4.16 -3.97 3.52
C MET A 156 -5.18 -5.12 3.31
N PRO A 157 -5.10 -5.95 2.26
CA PRO A 157 -6.06 -7.04 2.04
C PRO A 157 -5.97 -8.14 3.08
N ALA A 158 -4.75 -8.53 3.44
CA ALA A 158 -4.53 -9.52 4.49
C ALA A 158 -5.04 -9.00 5.83
N PHE A 159 -4.79 -7.71 6.11
CA PHE A 159 -5.32 -7.04 7.30
C PHE A 159 -6.86 -7.09 7.34
N PHE A 160 -7.54 -6.68 6.27
CA PHE A 160 -9.01 -6.73 6.22
C PHE A 160 -9.56 -8.16 6.32
N MET A 161 -8.93 -9.13 5.65
CA MET A 161 -9.33 -10.53 5.73
C MET A 161 -9.24 -11.05 7.18
N LEU A 162 -8.11 -10.80 7.86
CA LEU A 162 -7.91 -11.22 9.24
C LEU A 162 -8.89 -10.52 10.20
N MET A 163 -9.19 -9.24 9.98
CA MET A 163 -10.20 -8.54 10.77
C MET A 163 -11.60 -9.12 10.58
N ILE A 164 -12.00 -9.43 9.35
CA ILE A 164 -13.32 -9.98 9.05
C ILE A 164 -13.45 -11.39 9.64
N LEU A 165 -12.47 -12.27 9.40
CA LEU A 165 -12.52 -13.65 9.89
C LEU A 165 -12.38 -13.74 11.42
N GLY A 166 -11.44 -13.01 12.01
CA GLY A 166 -11.23 -12.99 13.46
C GLY A 166 -12.35 -12.27 14.21
N GLY A 167 -12.91 -11.21 13.62
CA GLY A 167 -13.96 -10.40 14.22
C GLY A 167 -15.27 -11.15 14.44
N ILE A 168 -15.53 -12.23 13.69
CA ILE A 168 -16.70 -13.09 13.89
C ILE A 168 -16.68 -13.73 15.29
N ARG A 169 -15.49 -14.15 15.77
CA ARG A 169 -15.36 -14.88 17.04
C ARG A 169 -14.90 -13.97 18.19
N HIS A 170 -14.05 -12.98 17.90
CA HIS A 170 -13.41 -12.12 18.90
C HIS A 170 -13.39 -10.63 18.47
N PRO A 171 -14.55 -9.97 18.37
CA PRO A 171 -14.67 -8.62 17.79
C PRO A 171 -13.86 -7.56 18.55
N LEU A 172 -13.84 -7.61 19.89
CA LEU A 172 -13.11 -6.64 20.71
C LEU A 172 -11.58 -6.74 20.50
N ILE A 173 -11.04 -7.97 20.49
CA ILE A 173 -9.60 -8.19 20.28
C ILE A 173 -9.21 -7.72 18.88
N CYS A 174 -10.02 -8.04 17.86
CA CYS A 174 -9.77 -7.60 16.49
C CYS A 174 -9.83 -6.07 16.33
N ALA A 175 -10.76 -5.39 17.01
CA ALA A 175 -10.81 -3.94 17.00
C ALA A 175 -9.56 -3.32 17.63
N SER A 176 -9.12 -3.82 18.79
CA SER A 176 -7.90 -3.34 19.47
C SER A 176 -6.64 -3.58 18.62
N LEU A 177 -6.50 -4.77 18.02
CA LEU A 177 -5.39 -5.07 17.11
C LEU A 177 -5.46 -4.23 15.83
N GLY A 178 -6.66 -3.91 15.35
CA GLY A 178 -6.86 -3.02 14.20
C GLY A 178 -6.37 -1.60 14.47
N VAL A 179 -6.69 -1.03 15.63
CA VAL A 179 -6.17 0.27 16.06
C VAL A 179 -4.65 0.23 16.21
N LEU A 180 -4.11 -0.82 16.83
CA LEU A 180 -2.66 -1.01 16.95
C LEU A 180 -1.97 -1.07 15.58
N TYR A 181 -2.57 -1.76 14.61
CA TYR A 181 -2.07 -1.84 13.24
C TYR A 181 -2.03 -0.46 12.58
N ILE A 182 -3.09 0.34 12.71
CA ILE A 182 -3.15 1.71 12.16
C ILE A 182 -2.05 2.59 12.76
N ILE A 183 -1.87 2.55 14.09
CA ILE A 183 -0.81 3.29 14.79
C ILE A 183 0.57 2.84 14.31
N THR A 184 0.80 1.53 14.21
CA THR A 184 2.06 0.98 13.71
C THR A 184 2.34 1.44 12.28
N ARG A 185 1.31 1.48 11.42
CA ARG A 185 1.43 1.95 10.04
C ARG A 185 1.72 3.43 9.93
N TYR A 186 1.15 4.25 10.80
CA TYR A 186 1.48 5.67 10.91
C TYR A 186 2.98 5.86 11.18
N PHE A 187 3.52 5.17 12.19
CA PHE A 187 4.96 5.26 12.52
C PHE A 187 5.85 4.70 11.40
N TYR A 188 5.46 3.57 10.82
CA TYR A 188 6.16 2.98 9.67
C TYR A 188 6.28 3.98 8.51
N PHE A 189 5.18 4.67 8.17
CA PHE A 189 5.18 5.66 7.09
C PHE A 189 6.03 6.89 7.44
N THR A 190 5.99 7.37 8.70
CA THR A 190 6.88 8.44 9.13
C THR A 190 8.36 8.06 9.05
N GLY A 191 8.72 6.80 9.26
CA GLY A 191 10.08 6.31 9.06
C GLY A 191 10.49 6.34 7.58
N TYR A 192 9.60 5.97 6.66
CA TYR A 192 9.85 6.06 5.21
C TYR A 192 9.98 7.51 4.71
N ALA A 193 9.27 8.45 5.32
CA ALA A 193 9.35 9.87 5.01
C ALA A 193 10.71 10.52 5.39
N THR A 194 11.63 9.77 6.00
CA THR A 194 13.02 10.22 6.24
C THR A 194 13.97 9.99 5.07
N GLY A 195 13.53 9.30 4.01
CA GLY A 195 14.37 8.98 2.85
C GLY A 195 15.35 7.81 3.06
N ASN A 196 15.52 7.31 4.28
CA ASN A 196 16.32 6.11 4.57
C ASN A 196 15.42 4.88 4.82
N PRO A 197 15.50 3.81 4.00
CA PRO A 197 14.69 2.59 4.17
C PRO A 197 14.85 1.87 5.51
N GLN A 198 15.96 2.07 6.22
CA GLN A 198 16.22 1.42 7.52
C GLN A 198 15.40 2.05 8.65
N ASN A 199 15.07 3.35 8.53
CA ASN A 199 14.33 4.09 9.56
C ASN A 199 12.86 3.67 9.70
N ARG A 200 12.35 2.82 8.79
CA ARG A 200 10.98 2.26 8.83
C ARG A 200 10.65 1.46 10.08
N LEU A 201 11.66 0.89 10.74
CA LEU A 201 11.54 0.11 11.98
C LEU A 201 11.89 0.95 13.21
N SER A 202 12.42 2.16 13.02
CA SER A 202 12.75 3.05 14.12
C SER A 202 11.46 3.69 14.63
N ILE A 203 11.09 3.38 15.87
CA ILE A 203 9.95 4.02 16.55
C ILE A 203 10.39 5.43 16.97
N GLY A 204 10.60 6.34 16.02
CA GLY A 204 10.95 7.75 16.30
C GLY A 204 12.23 8.01 17.10
N PHE A 205 13.01 6.98 17.47
CA PHE A 205 14.20 7.11 18.33
C PHE A 205 15.50 7.42 17.56
N GLN A 206 15.48 7.34 16.23
CA GLN A 206 16.71 7.38 15.42
C GLN A 206 16.88 8.69 14.62
N GLY A 207 15.86 9.54 14.61
CA GLY A 207 15.90 10.86 13.95
C GLY A 207 16.87 11.87 14.58
N GLU A 208 17.52 11.55 15.72
CA GLU A 208 18.53 12.44 16.32
C GLU A 208 19.97 12.14 15.88
N LYS A 209 20.26 10.97 15.30
CA LYS A 209 21.64 10.62 14.93
C LYS A 209 22.04 11.13 13.55
N ASN A 210 21.14 11.10 12.58
CA ASN A 210 21.47 11.49 11.20
C ASN A 210 21.46 13.02 11.01
N ASP A 211 20.62 13.75 11.76
CA ASP A 211 20.56 15.22 11.71
C ASP A 211 21.91 15.87 12.11
N LYS A 212 22.72 15.22 12.96
CA LYS A 212 24.03 15.74 13.40
C LYS A 212 25.17 15.54 12.40
N GLU A 213 25.07 14.57 11.50
CA GLU A 213 26.06 14.38 10.43
C GLU A 213 25.68 15.23 9.20
N GLU A 214 24.39 15.38 8.88
CA GLU A 214 23.92 16.22 7.77
C GLU A 214 24.03 17.73 8.03
N GLU A 215 23.90 18.21 9.27
CA GLU A 215 24.09 19.64 9.59
C GLU A 215 25.53 20.14 9.38
N SER A 216 26.51 19.25 9.23
CA SER A 216 27.89 19.64 8.92
C SER A 216 28.15 19.89 7.42
N SER A 217 27.24 19.47 6.52
CA SER A 217 27.55 19.36 5.08
C SER A 217 26.58 20.06 4.13
N GLN A 218 25.43 20.57 4.57
CA GLN A 218 24.50 21.28 3.66
C GLN A 218 24.03 22.61 4.21
N GLY A 219 24.62 23.67 3.65
CA GLY A 219 24.09 25.02 3.72
C GLY A 219 22.73 25.12 3.04
N ASN A 220 21.76 25.57 3.83
CA ASN A 220 20.72 26.53 3.46
C ASN A 220 19.88 26.24 2.20
N ASP A 221 18.90 25.32 2.33
CA ASP A 221 17.52 25.55 1.83
C ASP A 221 16.57 24.52 2.49
N LYS A 222 16.03 24.86 3.67
CA LYS A 222 15.11 23.97 4.41
C LYS A 222 13.67 24.27 3.98
N SER A 223 13.22 23.66 2.88
CA SER A 223 11.80 23.42 2.61
C SER A 223 11.40 21.97 2.94
N HIS A 224 11.94 21.43 4.03
CA HIS A 224 11.41 20.18 4.59
C HIS A 224 9.95 20.41 4.99
N VAL A 225 9.03 19.69 4.33
CA VAL A 225 7.63 19.60 4.74
C VAL A 225 7.60 18.95 6.13
N ASN A 226 7.64 19.81 7.14
CA ASN A 226 7.63 19.45 8.54
C ASN A 226 6.18 19.07 8.91
N PHE A 227 5.73 17.88 8.51
CA PHE A 227 4.50 17.31 9.08
C PHE A 227 4.71 17.27 10.59
N GLY A 228 3.88 18.00 11.35
CA GLY A 228 4.03 18.40 12.76
C GLY A 228 4.14 17.30 13.84
N THR A 229 4.77 16.18 13.50
CA THR A 229 5.08 14.99 14.30
C THR A 229 6.03 15.31 15.46
N LYS A 230 7.02 16.20 15.28
CA LYS A 230 7.94 16.63 16.35
C LYS A 230 7.16 17.24 17.53
N THR A 231 6.06 17.96 17.26
CA THR A 231 5.22 18.60 18.28
C THR A 231 4.23 17.62 18.91
N PHE A 232 3.65 16.71 18.11
CA PHE A 232 2.69 15.72 18.59
C PHE A 232 3.35 14.66 19.49
N GLY A 233 4.52 14.14 19.10
CA GLY A 233 5.28 13.18 19.90
C GLY A 233 5.71 13.73 21.25
N LYS A 234 6.16 15.00 21.30
CA LYS A 234 6.48 15.69 22.56
C LYS A 234 5.26 15.88 23.46
N LYS A 235 4.12 16.29 22.88
CA LYS A 235 2.86 16.47 23.64
C LYS A 235 2.30 15.15 24.17
N LEU A 236 2.38 14.08 23.38
CA LEU A 236 1.90 12.75 23.78
C LEU A 236 2.79 12.15 24.88
N LYS A 237 4.12 12.26 24.74
CA LYS A 237 5.09 11.80 25.75
C LYS A 237 4.92 12.57 27.07
N ALA A 238 4.69 13.89 27.01
CA ALA A 238 4.41 14.71 28.18
C ALA A 238 3.07 14.34 28.86
N LYS A 239 2.02 14.03 28.09
CA LYS A 239 0.74 13.57 28.64
C LYS A 239 0.83 12.20 29.30
N ILE A 240 1.53 11.24 28.67
CA ILE A 240 1.72 9.89 29.22
C ILE A 240 2.56 9.95 30.50
N TRP A 241 3.63 10.75 30.52
CA TRP A 241 4.46 10.91 31.71
C TRP A 241 3.72 11.60 32.86
N LYS A 242 2.83 12.55 32.55
CA LYS A 242 1.96 13.19 33.55
C LYS A 242 0.94 12.20 34.13
N ALA A 243 0.31 11.39 33.29
CA ALA A 243 -0.66 10.37 33.73
C ALA A 243 0.00 9.30 34.62
N LEU A 244 1.21 8.83 34.27
CA LEU A 244 1.95 7.85 35.08
C LEU A 244 2.41 8.39 36.44
N LYS A 245 2.51 9.72 36.60
CA LYS A 245 2.89 10.37 37.86
C LYS A 245 1.68 10.69 38.75
N GLU A 246 0.46 10.67 38.19
CA GLU A 246 -0.78 10.86 38.94
C GLU A 246 -1.34 9.53 39.49
N GLU A 247 -0.86 8.38 38.97
CA GLU A 247 -1.22 7.03 39.44
C GLU A 247 -0.20 6.37 40.40
N ALA A 248 0.90 7.06 40.74
CA ALA A 248 1.96 6.61 41.66
C ALA A 248 2.06 7.54 42.87
#